data_AF-A0A2T4HQL7-F1
#
_entry.id   AF-A0A2T4HQL7-F1
#
_cell.length_a   1.000
_cell.length_b   1.000
_cell.length_c   1.000
_cell.angle_alpha   90.00
_cell.angle_beta   90.00
_cell.angle_gamma   90.00
#
_symmetry.space_group_name_H-M   'P 1'
#
loop_
_entity.id
_entity.type
_entity.pdbx_description
1 polymer ?
#
loop_
_entity_poly.entity_id
_entity_poly.type
_entity_poly.pdbx_seq_one_letter_code
_entity_poly.pdbx_strand_id
1 'polypeptide(L)'
;PAQPAPPSRPAAPAPAPGAPADLLPPVPPPEMAAEAAAPEEKSAAELAADAEKAAELELPDAARRPIDTVGVLDDRWGMRGDAFGDAGGRMLTGLMRRTAAPMPSRWASIVLRRALLSRVPAPRGAQPQDWVAERAWLLLRMGEADGARMLVQKVDVDRFNPRLLSIAAQTALATADPAALCPLTGAAGGSSEPIWPMATAICAALAGDSAVSGALIDRTRARGIARGIDTLLAEKVIGAGSNGRRAVTIEWTGVSKLTSWRFGMATATNVPIPDSLYATVGPQARAWAARAPLLAAPTRIAPARVAAALGVFSNAALVDLYGTVAEQTDEAEIAASDAGRLRAAYVGEDAAARMEAIRALWGGATGPRDRYAAAILTARAAARIAPDKEWANDAAALIGAMLSAGLDYQAERWAPVVKGMGGSAGDDAWALLAVGAPAPVVDAGAGRVEDYVGRRGDVGAHRARLLVAALAGLGRVSAADAARLGQKAGVNLAHQDAWTRAIDTAAARGQAGTVALLVAAGMQTRDWAGVPPQYFSHMLAALRRVGLEGEARMMAAEAMTRA
;
A
#
# COMPACT_ATOMS: atom_id res chain seq x y z
N PRO A 1 14.81 -31.61 81.40
CA PRO A 1 14.67 -30.22 80.91
C PRO A 1 15.27 -30.05 79.51
N ALA A 2 14.42 -30.06 78.49
CA ALA A 2 14.52 -29.32 77.20
C ALA A 2 13.31 -29.76 76.34
N GLN A 3 12.54 -28.79 75.85
CA GLN A 3 11.26 -28.93 75.14
C GLN A 3 11.42 -29.60 73.75
N PRO A 4 10.43 -30.39 73.28
CA PRO A 4 10.44 -30.93 71.92
C PRO A 4 10.03 -29.88 70.87
N ALA A 5 10.70 -29.93 69.72
CA ALA A 5 10.55 -29.02 68.59
C ALA A 5 9.21 -29.23 67.83
N PRO A 6 8.62 -28.17 67.25
CA PRO A 6 7.36 -28.24 66.52
C PRO A 6 7.51 -28.88 65.11
N PRO A 7 6.43 -29.47 64.56
CA PRO A 7 6.45 -30.23 63.31
C PRO A 7 6.64 -29.35 62.06
N SER A 8 7.39 -29.88 61.09
CA SER A 8 7.71 -29.29 59.79
C SER A 8 6.49 -29.15 58.86
N ARG A 9 6.26 -27.96 58.31
CA ARG A 9 5.31 -27.72 57.21
C ARG A 9 5.86 -28.26 55.87
N PRO A 10 5.00 -28.75 54.96
CA PRO A 10 5.42 -29.29 53.67
C PRO A 10 6.01 -28.21 52.74
N ALA A 11 7.03 -28.61 51.99
CA ALA A 11 7.75 -27.78 51.03
C ALA A 11 6.85 -27.36 49.85
N ALA A 12 6.92 -26.07 49.48
CA ALA A 12 6.32 -25.55 48.25
C ALA A 12 7.10 -26.05 47.02
N PRO A 13 6.42 -26.30 45.88
CA PRO A 13 7.07 -26.82 44.67
C PRO A 13 8.06 -25.79 44.08
N ALA A 14 9.21 -26.27 43.63
CA ALA A 14 10.22 -25.47 42.96
C ALA A 14 9.73 -24.98 41.59
N PRO A 15 10.03 -23.73 41.17
CA PRO A 15 9.62 -23.20 39.88
C PRO A 15 10.40 -23.85 38.73
N ALA A 16 9.70 -24.12 37.63
CA ALA A 16 10.29 -24.61 36.39
C ALA A 16 11.17 -23.53 35.72
N PRO A 17 12.29 -23.89 35.07
CA PRO A 17 13.16 -22.90 34.42
C PRO A 17 12.52 -22.39 33.11
N GLY A 18 12.40 -21.07 32.94
CA GLY A 18 12.09 -20.46 31.64
C GLY A 18 11.10 -19.29 31.59
N ALA A 19 10.61 -18.75 32.71
CA ALA A 19 9.81 -17.52 32.70
C ALA A 19 10.70 -16.25 32.74
N PRO A 20 10.39 -15.20 31.96
CA PRO A 20 11.15 -13.94 32.02
C PRO A 20 11.04 -13.30 33.40
N ALA A 21 12.18 -12.84 33.93
CA ALA A 21 12.25 -12.17 35.22
C ALA A 21 11.53 -10.81 35.17
N ASP A 22 10.56 -10.63 36.05
CA ASP A 22 9.87 -9.36 36.29
C ASP A 22 10.81 -8.43 37.06
N LEU A 23 11.29 -7.36 36.42
CA LEU A 23 12.26 -6.40 36.97
C LEU A 23 11.62 -5.13 37.55
N LEU A 24 10.31 -5.14 37.79
CA LEU A 24 9.62 -4.01 38.42
C LEU A 24 9.36 -4.29 39.91
N PRO A 25 9.70 -3.37 40.83
CA PRO A 25 9.31 -3.52 42.22
C PRO A 25 7.78 -3.48 42.36
N PRO A 26 7.18 -4.24 43.29
CA PRO A 26 5.74 -4.26 43.49
C PRO A 26 5.25 -2.87 43.93
N VAL A 27 4.39 -2.28 43.12
CA VAL A 27 3.67 -1.05 43.46
C VAL A 27 2.56 -1.42 44.45
N PRO A 28 2.47 -0.77 45.64
CA PRO A 28 1.38 -1.02 46.57
C PRO A 28 0.04 -0.62 45.92
N PRO A 29 -1.07 -1.31 46.24
CA PRO A 29 -2.36 -0.99 45.66
C PRO A 29 -2.77 0.44 46.04
N PRO A 30 -3.32 1.24 45.12
CA PRO A 30 -3.88 2.53 45.48
C PRO A 30 -5.16 2.29 46.30
N GLU A 31 -5.16 2.70 47.56
CA GLU A 31 -6.40 2.99 48.27
C GLU A 31 -6.98 4.26 47.64
N MET A 32 -7.94 4.08 46.74
CA MET A 32 -8.82 5.16 46.30
C MET A 32 -10.27 4.68 46.34
N ALA A 33 -10.92 5.00 47.46
CA ALA A 33 -12.36 5.23 47.45
C ALA A 33 -12.62 6.45 46.57
N ALA A 34 -13.09 6.24 45.35
CA ALA A 34 -13.63 7.29 44.50
C ALA A 34 -15.16 7.23 44.59
N GLU A 35 -15.73 8.05 45.48
CA GLU A 35 -17.10 8.50 45.32
C GLU A 35 -17.23 9.21 43.97
N ALA A 36 -18.27 8.85 43.22
CA ALA A 36 -18.60 9.51 41.97
C ALA A 36 -19.02 10.96 42.25
N ALA A 37 -18.07 11.90 42.16
CA ALA A 37 -18.38 13.32 42.18
C ALA A 37 -19.14 13.71 40.90
N ALA A 38 -20.25 14.41 41.07
CA ALA A 38 -20.97 15.09 40.00
C ALA A 38 -20.04 16.11 39.31
N PRO A 39 -20.27 16.47 38.03
CA PRO A 39 -19.41 17.42 37.34
C PRO A 39 -19.45 18.78 38.05
N GLU A 40 -18.34 19.19 38.65
CA GLU A 40 -18.18 20.53 39.19
C GLU A 40 -18.17 21.54 38.04
N GLU A 41 -19.06 22.55 38.12
CA GLU A 41 -19.00 23.72 37.27
C GLU A 41 -17.76 24.54 37.64
N LYS A 42 -16.71 24.44 36.82
CA LYS A 42 -15.49 25.22 36.97
C LYS A 42 -15.80 26.70 36.86
N SER A 43 -15.26 27.49 37.78
CA SER A 43 -15.34 28.95 37.70
C SER A 43 -14.55 29.49 36.49
N ALA A 44 -14.88 30.70 36.04
CA ALA A 44 -14.16 31.35 34.94
C ALA A 44 -12.66 31.53 35.23
N ALA A 45 -12.28 31.67 36.51
CA ALA A 45 -10.90 31.78 36.94
C ALA A 45 -10.15 30.44 36.84
N GLU A 46 -10.81 29.33 37.16
CA GLU A 46 -10.23 27.98 37.01
C GLU A 46 -10.12 27.59 35.54
N LEU A 47 -11.10 27.97 34.70
CA LEU A 47 -11.01 27.80 33.25
C LEU A 47 -9.85 28.61 32.64
N ALA A 48 -9.61 29.82 33.14
CA ALA A 48 -8.49 30.65 32.71
C ALA A 48 -7.14 30.07 33.16
N ALA A 49 -7.05 29.59 34.40
CA ALA A 49 -5.84 28.94 34.93
C ALA A 49 -5.54 27.61 34.20
N ASP A 50 -6.57 26.82 33.88
CA ASP A 50 -6.43 25.61 33.07
C ASP A 50 -5.99 25.93 31.64
N ALA A 51 -6.51 27.03 31.04
CA ALA A 51 -6.09 27.49 29.72
C ALA A 51 -4.64 28.00 29.72
N GLU A 52 -4.21 28.68 30.77
CA GLU A 52 -2.83 29.14 30.95
C GLU A 52 -1.87 27.95 31.13
N LYS A 53 -2.25 26.96 31.94
CA LYS A 53 -1.50 25.70 32.10
C LYS A 53 -1.45 24.88 30.82
N ALA A 54 -2.54 24.87 30.05
CA ALA A 54 -2.58 24.22 28.74
C ALA A 54 -1.69 24.93 27.72
N ALA A 55 -1.65 26.27 27.74
CA ALA A 55 -0.72 27.06 26.92
C ALA A 55 0.75 26.86 27.33
N GLU A 56 1.02 26.65 28.62
CA GLU A 56 2.36 26.34 29.15
C GLU A 56 2.83 24.92 28.75
N LEU A 57 1.88 24.01 28.47
CA LEU A 57 2.10 22.67 27.93
C LEU A 57 2.11 22.62 26.40
N GLU A 58 1.83 23.74 25.70
CA GLU A 58 1.91 23.78 24.25
C GLU A 58 3.36 23.75 23.76
N LEU A 59 3.61 22.95 22.72
CA LEU A 59 4.91 22.93 22.06
C LEU A 59 5.25 24.34 21.55
N PRO A 60 6.46 24.86 21.84
CA PRO A 60 6.94 26.11 21.24
C PRO A 60 6.81 26.05 19.72
N ASP A 61 6.56 27.19 19.06
CA ASP A 61 6.38 27.24 17.60
C ASP A 61 7.51 26.57 16.81
N ALA A 62 8.75 26.67 17.30
CA ALA A 62 9.92 26.03 16.71
C ALA A 62 9.91 24.49 16.79
N ALA A 63 9.15 23.91 17.73
CA ALA A 63 8.95 22.47 17.88
C ALA A 63 7.68 21.96 17.17
N ARG A 64 6.81 22.86 16.70
CA ARG A 64 5.60 22.50 15.93
C ARG A 64 5.96 22.08 14.51
N ARG A 65 5.14 21.20 13.93
CA ARG A 65 5.35 20.76 12.56
C ARG A 65 4.81 21.80 11.57
N PRO A 66 5.62 22.20 10.57
CA PRO A 66 5.15 23.12 9.52
C PRO A 66 4.07 22.43 8.68
N ILE A 67 2.92 23.11 8.49
CA ILE A 67 1.82 22.58 7.66
C ILE A 67 1.89 23.07 6.21
N ASP A 68 2.60 24.18 5.99
CA ASP A 68 2.76 24.81 4.68
C ASP A 68 3.56 23.92 3.72
N THR A 69 4.53 23.16 4.26
CA THR A 69 5.35 22.19 3.50
C THR A 69 5.35 20.84 4.20
N VAL A 70 4.55 19.89 3.68
CA VAL A 70 4.31 18.60 4.32
C VAL A 70 4.72 17.45 3.42
N GLY A 71 5.44 16.49 3.98
CA GLY A 71 5.69 15.19 3.38
C GLY A 71 6.64 14.32 4.18
N VAL A 72 6.67 13.05 3.79
CA VAL A 72 7.44 11.98 4.43
C VAL A 72 8.79 11.83 3.75
N LEU A 73 8.81 11.92 2.41
CA LEU A 73 9.99 11.77 1.58
C LEU A 73 10.62 13.14 1.31
N ASP A 74 11.91 13.26 1.57
CA ASP A 74 12.71 14.40 1.13
C ASP A 74 13.04 14.29 -0.37
N ASP A 75 13.76 15.28 -0.90
CA ASP A 75 14.13 15.33 -2.33
C ASP A 75 15.03 14.17 -2.78
N ARG A 76 15.65 13.43 -1.85
CA ARG A 76 16.53 12.29 -2.17
C ARG A 76 15.72 11.06 -2.58
N TRP A 77 14.59 10.82 -1.92
CA TRP A 77 13.76 9.63 -2.11
C TRP A 77 12.39 9.95 -2.72
N GLY A 78 11.95 11.20 -2.58
CA GLY A 78 10.73 11.75 -3.13
C GLY A 78 10.95 12.47 -4.45
N MET A 79 10.03 13.36 -4.77
CA MET A 79 10.15 14.36 -5.82
C MET A 79 10.64 15.67 -5.21
N ARG A 80 11.26 16.51 -6.03
CA ARG A 80 11.72 17.85 -5.64
C ARG A 80 10.57 18.68 -5.04
N GLY A 81 10.91 19.62 -4.16
CA GLY A 81 9.92 20.51 -3.54
C GLY A 81 9.02 21.28 -4.53
N ASP A 82 9.47 21.50 -5.77
CA ASP A 82 8.71 22.14 -6.86
C ASP A 82 7.92 21.16 -7.76
N ALA A 83 7.75 19.90 -7.35
CA ALA A 83 7.13 18.85 -8.17
C ALA A 83 5.73 19.18 -8.73
N PHE A 84 4.97 20.05 -8.07
CA PHE A 84 3.66 20.51 -8.54
C PHE A 84 3.71 21.90 -9.21
N GLY A 85 4.83 22.63 -9.09
CA GLY A 85 5.04 23.97 -9.65
C GLY A 85 3.86 24.93 -9.41
N ASP A 86 3.50 25.70 -10.43
CA ASP A 86 2.34 26.61 -10.41
C ASP A 86 0.98 25.92 -10.67
N ALA A 87 0.87 24.60 -10.57
CA ALA A 87 -0.43 23.93 -10.75
C ALA A 87 -1.44 24.37 -9.67
N GLY A 88 -2.67 24.68 -10.10
CA GLY A 88 -3.70 25.21 -9.19
C GLY A 88 -4.16 24.19 -8.16
N GLY A 89 -4.20 24.58 -6.89
CA GLY A 89 -4.54 23.69 -5.78
C GLY A 89 -5.94 23.08 -5.86
N ARG A 90 -6.93 23.82 -6.38
CA ARG A 90 -8.29 23.29 -6.64
C ARG A 90 -8.30 22.19 -7.69
N MET A 91 -7.48 22.33 -8.74
CA MET A 91 -7.35 21.31 -9.78
C MET A 91 -6.70 20.06 -9.21
N LEU A 92 -5.58 20.20 -8.48
CA LEU A 92 -4.85 19.06 -7.91
C LEU A 92 -5.68 18.29 -6.88
N THR A 93 -6.30 18.99 -5.93
CA THR A 93 -7.19 18.36 -4.94
C THR A 93 -8.43 17.74 -5.60
N GLY A 94 -9.00 18.39 -6.61
CA GLY A 94 -10.11 17.86 -7.41
C GLY A 94 -9.75 16.60 -8.20
N LEU A 95 -8.55 16.56 -8.80
CA LEU A 95 -8.02 15.35 -9.44
C LEU A 95 -7.85 14.24 -8.41
N MET A 96 -7.17 14.49 -7.29
CA MET A 96 -6.98 13.47 -6.25
C MET A 96 -8.31 12.88 -5.77
N ARG A 97 -9.32 13.73 -5.50
CA ARG A 97 -10.66 13.28 -5.11
C ARG A 97 -11.31 12.35 -6.13
N ARG A 98 -11.17 12.64 -7.41
CA ARG A 98 -11.85 11.92 -8.51
C ARG A 98 -11.06 10.74 -9.07
N THR A 99 -9.74 10.71 -8.91
CA THR A 99 -8.90 9.60 -9.40
C THR A 99 -9.30 8.32 -8.70
N ALA A 100 -9.97 7.41 -9.41
CA ALA A 100 -10.27 6.07 -8.94
C ALA A 100 -8.98 5.26 -8.74
N ALA A 101 -8.95 4.48 -7.67
CA ALA A 101 -7.86 3.56 -7.34
C ALA A 101 -8.47 2.21 -6.90
N PRO A 102 -7.75 1.09 -7.09
CA PRO A 102 -6.41 1.03 -7.66
C PRO A 102 -6.39 1.15 -9.19
N MET A 103 -5.22 1.54 -9.69
CA MET A 103 -4.91 1.64 -11.13
C MET A 103 -4.41 0.28 -11.66
N PRO A 104 -4.49 0.03 -12.98
CA PRO A 104 -4.04 -1.22 -13.55
C PRO A 104 -2.51 -1.39 -13.47
N SER A 105 -1.75 -0.29 -13.51
CA SER A 105 -0.28 -0.32 -13.44
C SER A 105 0.26 -0.17 -12.01
N ARG A 106 1.06 -1.15 -11.60
CA ARG A 106 1.88 -1.14 -10.39
C ARG A 106 2.86 0.02 -10.40
N TRP A 107 3.55 0.25 -11.52
CA TRP A 107 4.54 1.32 -11.62
C TRP A 107 3.93 2.70 -11.57
N ALA A 108 2.73 2.89 -12.15
CA ALA A 108 1.96 4.12 -11.97
C ALA A 108 1.64 4.36 -10.49
N SER A 109 1.23 3.31 -9.75
CA SER A 109 0.96 3.40 -8.31
C SER A 109 2.21 3.78 -7.52
N ILE A 110 3.37 3.21 -7.86
CA ILE A 110 4.65 3.52 -7.19
C ILE A 110 5.06 4.97 -7.43
N VAL A 111 4.97 5.47 -8.67
CA VAL A 111 5.28 6.86 -9.01
C VAL A 111 4.32 7.82 -8.31
N LEU A 112 3.02 7.51 -8.34
CA LEU A 112 2.01 8.33 -7.68
C LEU A 112 2.22 8.35 -6.17
N ARG A 113 2.49 7.21 -5.51
CA ARG A 113 2.83 7.19 -4.09
C ARG A 113 4.02 8.09 -3.80
N ARG A 114 5.08 8.02 -4.61
CA ARG A 114 6.26 8.88 -4.45
C ARG A 114 5.85 10.36 -4.49
N ALA A 115 5.05 10.77 -5.47
CA ALA A 115 4.52 12.12 -5.57
C ALA A 115 3.69 12.54 -4.33
N LEU A 116 2.78 11.68 -3.89
CA LEU A 116 1.88 11.96 -2.77
C LEU A 116 2.59 11.97 -1.40
N LEU A 117 3.73 11.29 -1.26
CA LEU A 117 4.51 11.27 -0.02
C LEU A 117 5.65 12.30 0.00
N SER A 118 5.95 12.93 -1.14
CA SER A 118 7.01 13.95 -1.23
C SER A 118 6.71 15.16 -0.35
N ARG A 119 7.77 15.73 0.22
CA ARG A 119 7.73 16.97 0.97
C ARG A 119 7.63 18.15 0.01
N VAL A 120 6.41 18.66 -0.14
CA VAL A 120 6.08 19.74 -1.08
C VAL A 120 5.23 20.80 -0.38
N PRO A 121 5.32 22.08 -0.80
CA PRO A 121 4.44 23.11 -0.31
C PRO A 121 2.99 22.85 -0.72
N ALA A 122 2.04 23.37 0.04
CA ALA A 122 0.64 23.40 -0.39
C ALA A 122 0.51 24.27 -1.66
N PRO A 123 -0.12 23.76 -2.73
CA PRO A 123 -0.26 24.50 -3.98
C PRO A 123 -1.18 25.72 -3.81
N ARG A 124 -0.95 26.76 -4.62
CA ARG A 124 -1.75 28.00 -4.56
C ARG A 124 -3.24 27.71 -4.66
N GLY A 125 -4.01 28.24 -3.70
CA GLY A 125 -5.46 28.08 -3.66
C GLY A 125 -5.97 26.76 -3.08
N ALA A 126 -5.10 25.92 -2.51
CA ALA A 126 -5.50 24.83 -1.61
C ALA A 126 -5.22 25.22 -0.15
N GLN A 127 -6.11 24.85 0.76
CA GLN A 127 -5.80 24.90 2.18
C GLN A 127 -4.77 23.80 2.51
N PRO A 128 -3.72 24.06 3.31
CA PRO A 128 -2.71 23.07 3.62
C PRO A 128 -3.26 21.77 4.23
N GLN A 129 -4.26 21.87 5.11
CA GLN A 129 -4.96 20.72 5.71
C GLN A 129 -5.64 19.85 4.64
N ASP A 130 -6.38 20.47 3.72
CA ASP A 130 -7.07 19.78 2.63
C ASP A 130 -6.06 19.14 1.68
N TRP A 131 -4.93 19.80 1.43
CA TRP A 131 -3.86 19.26 0.60
C TRP A 131 -3.31 17.94 1.16
N VAL A 132 -3.01 17.92 2.47
CA VAL A 132 -2.58 16.71 3.18
C VAL A 132 -3.67 15.66 3.17
N ALA A 133 -4.92 16.06 3.44
CA ALA A 133 -6.06 15.14 3.50
C ALA A 133 -6.33 14.45 2.16
N GLU A 134 -6.30 15.16 1.03
CA GLU A 134 -6.56 14.54 -0.27
C GLU A 134 -5.40 13.63 -0.74
N ARG A 135 -4.16 13.97 -0.40
CA ARG A 135 -3.01 13.09 -0.62
C ARG A 135 -3.14 11.79 0.17
N ALA A 136 -3.43 11.89 1.47
CA ALA A 136 -3.63 10.73 2.35
C ALA A 136 -4.85 9.90 1.89
N TRP A 137 -5.94 10.54 1.48
CA TRP A 137 -7.12 9.85 0.99
C TRP A 137 -6.88 9.06 -0.31
N LEU A 138 -6.09 9.61 -1.24
CA LEU A 138 -5.69 8.88 -2.44
C LEU A 138 -4.76 7.71 -2.10
N LEU A 139 -3.79 7.89 -1.21
CA LEU A 139 -2.94 6.80 -0.71
C LEU A 139 -3.77 5.66 -0.11
N LEU A 140 -4.76 5.95 0.74
CA LEU A 140 -5.64 4.93 1.31
C LEU A 140 -6.37 4.11 0.23
N ARG A 141 -6.93 4.78 -0.79
CA ARG A 141 -7.64 4.10 -1.89
C ARG A 141 -6.71 3.30 -2.80
N MET A 142 -5.42 3.64 -2.84
CA MET A 142 -4.38 2.83 -3.50
C MET A 142 -3.96 1.60 -2.68
N GLY A 143 -4.32 1.52 -1.39
CA GLY A 143 -3.89 0.46 -0.47
C GLY A 143 -2.72 0.85 0.43
N GLU A 144 -2.24 2.10 0.37
CA GLU A 144 -1.05 2.60 1.07
C GLU A 144 -1.41 3.17 2.46
N ALA A 145 -1.91 2.30 3.35
CA ALA A 145 -2.33 2.70 4.70
C ALA A 145 -1.19 3.29 5.53
N ASP A 146 -0.02 2.65 5.53
CA ASP A 146 1.16 3.11 6.27
C ASP A 146 1.64 4.47 5.75
N GLY A 147 1.69 4.65 4.42
CA GLY A 147 2.06 5.92 3.80
C GLY A 147 1.09 7.05 4.17
N ALA A 148 -0.22 6.78 4.13
CA ALA A 148 -1.24 7.72 4.58
C ALA A 148 -1.05 8.09 6.06
N ARG A 149 -0.78 7.11 6.93
CA ARG A 149 -0.50 7.33 8.36
C ARG A 149 0.69 8.23 8.57
N MET A 150 1.82 7.90 7.94
CA MET A 150 3.04 8.70 8.03
C MET A 150 2.79 10.14 7.58
N LEU A 151 1.96 10.35 6.55
CA LEU A 151 1.65 11.67 6.03
C LEU A 151 0.73 12.47 6.97
N VAL A 152 -0.36 11.88 7.45
CA VAL A 152 -1.29 12.53 8.38
C VAL A 152 -0.58 12.91 9.68
N GLN A 153 0.29 12.04 10.19
CA GLN A 153 1.08 12.28 11.39
C GLN A 153 2.17 13.35 11.23
N LYS A 154 2.35 13.94 10.05
CA LYS A 154 3.19 15.14 9.87
C LYS A 154 2.46 16.44 10.22
N VAL A 155 1.16 16.38 10.47
CA VAL A 155 0.38 17.54 10.90
C VAL A 155 -0.01 17.34 12.36
N ASP A 156 0.13 18.38 13.16
CA ASP A 156 -0.27 18.35 14.56
C ASP A 156 -1.80 18.43 14.66
N VAL A 157 -2.38 17.68 15.61
CA VAL A 157 -3.83 17.37 15.63
C VAL A 157 -4.69 18.62 15.92
N ASP A 158 -4.15 19.58 16.66
CA ASP A 158 -4.75 20.91 16.89
C ASP A 158 -4.96 21.70 15.59
N ARG A 159 -4.21 21.39 14.53
CA ARG A 159 -4.33 22.03 13.21
C ARG A 159 -5.30 21.32 12.27
N PHE A 160 -5.93 20.24 12.69
CA PHE A 160 -6.81 19.46 11.82
C PHE A 160 -8.10 20.22 11.53
N ASN A 161 -8.45 20.30 10.24
CA ASN A 161 -9.80 20.66 9.84
C ASN A 161 -10.69 19.39 9.79
N PRO A 162 -12.02 19.52 9.66
CA PRO A 162 -12.91 18.35 9.62
C PRO A 162 -12.55 17.32 8.54
N ARG A 163 -12.04 17.77 7.38
CA ARG A 163 -11.64 16.87 6.30
C ARG A 163 -10.42 16.04 6.69
N LEU A 164 -9.36 16.66 7.20
CA LEU A 164 -8.15 15.96 7.64
C LEU A 164 -8.44 15.05 8.84
N LEU A 165 -9.29 15.48 9.78
CA LEU A 165 -9.74 14.65 10.90
C LEU A 165 -10.44 13.36 10.43
N SER A 166 -11.37 13.48 9.48
CA SER A 166 -12.05 12.32 8.90
C SER A 166 -11.06 11.35 8.22
N ILE A 167 -10.11 11.87 7.43
CA ILE A 167 -9.09 11.05 6.78
C ILE A 167 -8.13 10.42 7.79
N ALA A 168 -7.79 11.12 8.87
CA ALA A 168 -6.98 10.58 9.95
C ALA A 168 -7.66 9.38 10.63
N ALA A 169 -8.97 9.47 10.91
CA ALA A 169 -9.75 8.37 11.45
C ALA A 169 -9.79 7.17 10.48
N GLN A 170 -10.02 7.42 9.19
CA GLN A 170 -9.98 6.36 8.16
C GLN A 170 -8.59 5.70 8.07
N THR A 171 -7.53 6.49 8.26
CA THR A 171 -6.16 6.02 8.23
C THR A 171 -5.86 5.09 9.41
N ALA A 172 -6.26 5.47 10.63
CA ALA A 172 -6.13 4.64 11.83
C ALA A 172 -6.82 3.27 11.64
N LEU A 173 -8.04 3.29 11.09
CA LEU A 173 -8.81 2.08 10.78
C LEU A 173 -8.17 1.22 9.68
N ALA A 174 -7.65 1.84 8.61
CA ALA A 174 -6.96 1.14 7.54
C ALA A 174 -5.62 0.52 7.98
N THR A 175 -4.95 1.09 8.97
CA THR A 175 -3.76 0.49 9.60
C THR A 175 -4.09 -0.52 10.71
N ALA A 176 -5.38 -0.80 10.94
CA ALA A 176 -5.86 -1.66 12.04
C ALA A 176 -5.29 -1.26 13.41
N ASP A 177 -5.21 0.06 13.66
CA ASP A 177 -4.67 0.65 14.89
C ASP A 177 -5.77 1.49 15.56
N PRO A 178 -6.62 0.88 16.40
CA PRO A 178 -7.68 1.61 17.10
C PRO A 178 -7.14 2.64 18.09
N ALA A 179 -5.92 2.45 18.63
CA ALA A 179 -5.29 3.41 19.53
C ALA A 179 -4.92 4.73 18.82
N ALA A 180 -4.65 4.67 17.50
CA ALA A 180 -4.42 5.87 16.69
C ALA A 180 -5.65 6.80 16.57
N LEU A 181 -6.85 6.36 17.01
CA LEU A 181 -8.02 7.23 17.13
C LEU A 181 -7.98 8.13 18.36
N CYS A 182 -7.24 7.77 19.41
CA CYS A 182 -7.25 8.47 20.69
C CYS A 182 -6.80 9.92 20.68
N PRO A 183 -5.74 10.33 19.96
CA PRO A 183 -5.43 11.75 19.87
C PRO A 183 -6.50 12.54 19.09
N LEU A 184 -7.35 11.87 18.30
CA LEU A 184 -8.35 12.51 17.46
C LEU A 184 -9.69 12.77 18.17
N THR A 185 -9.98 12.07 19.28
CA THR A 185 -11.28 12.17 19.97
C THR A 185 -11.53 13.58 20.52
N GLY A 186 -10.49 14.26 21.00
CA GLY A 186 -10.58 15.66 21.45
C GLY A 186 -10.90 16.63 20.30
N ALA A 187 -10.20 16.49 19.17
CA ALA A 187 -10.45 17.29 17.96
C ALA A 187 -11.83 17.01 17.33
N ALA A 188 -12.40 15.84 17.61
CA ALA A 188 -13.71 15.44 17.13
C ALA A 188 -14.89 15.97 17.95
N GLY A 189 -14.67 16.73 19.04
CA GLY A 189 -15.68 17.04 20.05
C GLY A 189 -17.04 17.56 19.56
N GLY A 190 -17.11 18.21 18.38
CA GLY A 190 -18.36 18.66 17.75
C GLY A 190 -18.94 17.75 16.66
N SER A 191 -18.31 16.61 16.35
CA SER A 191 -18.73 15.69 15.29
C SER A 191 -19.86 14.78 15.75
N SER A 192 -20.90 14.65 14.92
CA SER A 192 -22.02 13.73 15.15
C SER A 192 -21.79 12.33 14.60
N GLU A 193 -20.60 12.01 14.08
CA GLU A 193 -20.32 10.71 13.50
C GLU A 193 -20.33 9.60 14.57
N PRO A 194 -21.01 8.46 14.33
CA PRO A 194 -21.12 7.35 15.29
C PRO A 194 -19.78 6.75 15.74
N ILE A 195 -18.71 6.98 14.97
CA ILE A 195 -17.36 6.51 15.27
C ILE A 195 -16.82 7.10 16.57
N TRP A 196 -17.12 8.37 16.88
CA TRP A 196 -16.44 9.10 17.95
C TRP A 196 -16.84 8.66 19.36
N PRO A 197 -18.13 8.41 19.67
CA PRO A 197 -18.51 7.84 20.97
C PRO A 197 -17.86 6.47 21.22
N MET A 198 -17.79 5.61 20.19
CA MET A 198 -17.12 4.30 20.31
C MET A 198 -15.60 4.45 20.47
N ALA A 199 -14.97 5.34 19.69
CA ALA A 199 -13.54 5.62 19.80
C ALA A 199 -13.19 6.18 21.19
N THR A 200 -14.01 7.08 21.73
CA THR A 200 -13.84 7.64 23.09
C THR A 200 -13.87 6.54 24.14
N ALA A 201 -14.81 5.58 24.01
CA ALA A 201 -14.88 4.44 24.92
C ALA A 201 -13.67 3.50 24.81
N ILE A 202 -13.20 3.22 23.59
CA ILE A 202 -11.96 2.45 23.34
C ILE A 202 -10.78 3.16 24.02
N CYS A 203 -10.66 4.46 23.86
CA CYS A 203 -9.55 5.23 24.41
C CYS A 203 -9.57 5.30 25.94
N ALA A 204 -10.76 5.41 26.56
CA ALA A 204 -10.90 5.28 28.00
C ALA A 204 -10.42 3.90 28.50
N ALA A 205 -10.76 2.82 27.79
CA ALA A 205 -10.28 1.48 28.13
C ALA A 205 -8.76 1.34 27.99
N LEU A 206 -8.17 1.87 26.92
CA LEU A 206 -6.72 1.88 26.71
C LEU A 206 -5.98 2.72 27.76
N ALA A 207 -6.62 3.76 28.29
CA ALA A 207 -6.12 4.55 29.41
C ALA A 207 -6.29 3.86 30.79
N GLY A 208 -6.89 2.66 30.83
CA GLY A 208 -7.13 1.89 32.06
C GLY A 208 -8.46 2.17 32.75
N ASP A 209 -9.26 3.12 32.27
CA ASP A 209 -10.55 3.51 32.83
C ASP A 209 -11.70 2.65 32.29
N SER A 210 -11.76 1.41 32.78
CA SER A 210 -12.78 0.43 32.37
C SER A 210 -14.21 0.82 32.76
N ALA A 211 -14.40 1.58 33.86
CA ALA A 211 -15.71 2.02 34.33
C ALA A 211 -16.29 3.09 33.40
N VAL A 212 -15.49 4.12 33.06
CA VAL A 212 -15.90 5.14 32.09
C VAL A 212 -16.09 4.53 30.71
N SER A 213 -15.19 3.65 30.26
CA SER A 213 -15.35 2.94 28.99
C SER A 213 -16.68 2.17 28.92
N GLY A 214 -17.01 1.41 29.97
CA GLY A 214 -18.26 0.67 30.07
C GLY A 214 -19.49 1.58 29.95
N ALA A 215 -19.52 2.66 30.73
CA ALA A 215 -20.61 3.64 30.72
C ALA A 215 -20.78 4.32 29.35
N LEU A 216 -19.68 4.62 28.65
CA LEU A 216 -19.70 5.23 27.32
C LEU A 216 -20.28 4.27 26.26
N ILE A 217 -19.90 2.99 26.29
CA ILE A 217 -20.48 1.99 25.37
C ILE A 217 -21.97 1.76 25.67
N ASP A 218 -22.35 1.62 26.93
CA ASP A 218 -23.74 1.38 27.30
C ASP A 218 -24.64 2.58 26.92
N ARG A 219 -24.13 3.81 27.08
CA ARG A 219 -24.78 5.02 26.58
C ARG A 219 -24.91 5.04 25.06
N THR A 220 -23.85 4.65 24.34
CA THR A 220 -23.84 4.58 22.87
C THR A 220 -24.90 3.60 22.37
N ARG A 221 -25.03 2.45 23.04
CA ARG A 221 -26.07 1.44 22.78
C ARG A 221 -27.47 1.97 23.09
N ALA A 222 -27.67 2.53 24.28
CA ALA A 222 -28.97 3.03 24.74
C ALA A 222 -29.53 4.13 23.83
N ARG A 223 -28.65 5.00 23.30
CA ARG A 223 -29.03 6.05 22.33
C ARG A 223 -29.18 5.53 20.90
N GLY A 224 -28.86 4.27 20.64
CA GLY A 224 -28.93 3.67 19.31
C GLY A 224 -27.95 4.27 18.29
N ILE A 225 -26.87 4.90 18.75
CA ILE A 225 -25.87 5.58 17.90
C ILE A 225 -25.08 4.56 17.07
N ALA A 226 -24.73 3.43 17.67
CA ALA A 226 -24.13 2.27 17.01
C ALA A 226 -24.83 0.99 17.49
N ARG A 227 -24.96 0.00 16.60
CA ARG A 227 -25.66 -1.27 16.89
C ARG A 227 -24.98 -2.44 16.21
N GLY A 228 -25.30 -3.64 16.68
CA GLY A 228 -24.89 -4.90 16.06
C GLY A 228 -23.37 -5.08 16.07
N ILE A 229 -22.84 -5.61 14.96
CA ILE A 229 -21.43 -5.99 14.84
C ILE A 229 -20.46 -4.82 15.10
N ASP A 230 -20.81 -3.60 14.74
CA ASP A 230 -19.91 -2.45 14.90
C ASP A 230 -19.66 -2.14 16.39
N THR A 231 -20.68 -2.27 17.24
CA THR A 231 -20.56 -2.16 18.70
C THR A 231 -19.82 -3.36 19.29
N LEU A 232 -20.14 -4.59 18.84
CA LEU A 232 -19.46 -5.80 19.32
C LEU A 232 -17.95 -5.78 19.02
N LEU A 233 -17.56 -5.26 17.86
CA LEU A 233 -16.16 -5.06 17.50
C LEU A 233 -15.47 -4.03 18.39
N ALA A 234 -16.14 -2.92 18.74
CA ALA A 234 -15.62 -1.98 19.75
C ALA A 234 -15.44 -2.65 21.11
N GLU A 235 -16.44 -3.41 21.57
CA GLU A 235 -16.38 -4.13 22.84
C GLU A 235 -15.27 -5.19 22.85
N LYS A 236 -15.01 -5.84 21.71
CA LYS A 236 -13.89 -6.77 21.55
C LYS A 236 -12.54 -6.07 21.74
N VAL A 237 -12.35 -4.89 21.15
CA VAL A 237 -11.14 -4.07 21.33
C VAL A 237 -10.99 -3.64 22.79
N ILE A 238 -12.08 -3.15 23.41
CA ILE A 238 -12.10 -2.79 24.84
C ILE A 238 -11.74 -3.99 25.71
N GLY A 239 -12.28 -5.17 25.41
CA GLY A 239 -12.02 -6.42 26.12
C GLY A 239 -10.61 -6.95 25.95
N ALA A 240 -9.90 -6.59 24.87
CA ALA A 240 -8.50 -6.94 24.65
C ALA A 240 -7.52 -6.05 25.45
N GLY A 241 -7.99 -4.95 26.06
CA GLY A 241 -7.17 -4.07 26.91
C GLY A 241 -6.83 -4.68 28.28
N SER A 242 -5.87 -4.09 28.99
CA SER A 242 -5.26 -4.61 30.23
C SER A 242 -6.25 -4.93 31.37
N ASN A 243 -7.40 -4.27 31.42
CA ASN A 243 -8.45 -4.48 32.43
C ASN A 243 -9.76 -5.05 31.85
N GLY A 244 -9.72 -5.58 30.62
CA GLY A 244 -10.90 -6.09 29.90
C GLY A 244 -11.44 -7.39 30.51
N ARG A 245 -12.63 -7.35 31.11
CA ARG A 245 -13.35 -8.56 31.60
C ARG A 245 -14.38 -9.11 30.59
N ARG A 246 -14.43 -8.57 29.37
CA ARG A 246 -15.48 -8.87 28.38
C ARG A 246 -14.93 -9.76 27.26
N ALA A 247 -15.29 -11.04 27.29
CA ALA A 247 -15.09 -11.95 26.17
C ALA A 247 -16.26 -11.78 25.17
N VAL A 248 -15.99 -11.11 24.04
CA VAL A 248 -16.98 -10.93 22.97
C VAL A 248 -16.70 -11.92 21.83
N THR A 249 -17.72 -12.63 21.36
CA THR A 249 -17.66 -13.45 20.14
C THR A 249 -18.23 -12.65 18.97
N ILE A 250 -17.53 -12.65 17.84
CA ILE A 250 -17.95 -11.91 16.65
C ILE A 250 -18.53 -12.90 15.64
N GLU A 251 -19.81 -12.71 15.33
CA GLU A 251 -20.53 -13.45 14.28
C GLU A 251 -20.76 -12.54 13.07
N TRP A 252 -20.38 -13.01 11.89
CA TRP A 252 -20.53 -12.25 10.64
C TRP A 252 -21.88 -12.49 9.94
N THR A 253 -22.74 -13.34 10.51
CA THR A 253 -24.06 -13.67 9.96
C THR A 253 -24.92 -12.41 9.78
N GLY A 254 -25.47 -12.23 8.58
CA GLY A 254 -26.29 -11.05 8.25
C GLY A 254 -25.50 -9.77 7.94
N VAL A 255 -24.16 -9.81 7.99
CA VAL A 255 -23.32 -8.68 7.59
C VAL A 255 -23.10 -8.70 6.09
N SER A 256 -23.53 -7.65 5.40
CA SER A 256 -23.50 -7.59 3.92
C SER A 256 -22.33 -6.80 3.34
N LYS A 257 -21.60 -6.04 4.15
CA LYS A 257 -20.54 -5.13 3.69
C LYS A 257 -19.40 -4.99 4.67
N LEU A 258 -18.17 -5.01 4.16
CA LEU A 258 -16.99 -4.62 4.91
C LEU A 258 -16.84 -3.09 4.93
N THR A 259 -16.74 -2.50 6.12
CA THR A 259 -16.44 -1.08 6.32
C THR A 259 -15.02 -0.93 6.85
N SER A 260 -14.44 0.27 6.80
CA SER A 260 -13.13 0.55 7.42
C SER A 260 -13.16 0.28 8.92
N TRP A 261 -14.26 0.61 9.60
CA TRP A 261 -14.47 0.26 11.01
C TRP A 261 -14.39 -1.25 11.24
N ARG A 262 -15.18 -2.03 10.48
CA ARG A 262 -15.21 -3.49 10.60
C ARG A 262 -13.86 -4.12 10.31
N PHE A 263 -13.21 -3.65 9.24
CA PHE A 263 -11.86 -4.07 8.88
C PHE A 263 -10.86 -3.77 10.00
N GLY A 264 -10.79 -2.52 10.46
CA GLY A 264 -9.79 -2.07 11.42
C GLY A 264 -9.94 -2.74 12.77
N MET A 265 -11.16 -2.79 13.32
CA MET A 265 -11.41 -3.37 14.63
C MET A 265 -11.25 -4.90 14.65
N ALA A 266 -11.74 -5.60 13.61
CA ALA A 266 -11.57 -7.05 13.52
C ALA A 266 -10.09 -7.43 13.33
N THR A 267 -9.38 -6.74 12.42
CA THR A 267 -7.96 -6.98 12.16
C THR A 267 -7.10 -6.66 13.40
N ALA A 268 -7.43 -5.60 14.15
CA ALA A 268 -6.74 -5.22 15.38
C ALA A 268 -6.89 -6.25 16.51
N THR A 269 -7.90 -7.11 16.43
CA THR A 269 -8.19 -8.14 17.45
C THR A 269 -8.03 -9.56 16.89
N ASN A 270 -7.37 -9.68 15.73
CA ASN A 270 -7.16 -10.93 15.00
C ASN A 270 -8.47 -11.75 14.80
N VAL A 271 -9.60 -11.06 14.63
CA VAL A 271 -10.88 -11.67 14.26
C VAL A 271 -10.88 -11.93 12.75
N PRO A 272 -11.00 -13.19 12.30
CA PRO A 272 -11.00 -13.51 10.87
C PRO A 272 -12.17 -12.83 10.14
N ILE A 273 -11.87 -12.17 9.03
CA ILE A 273 -12.87 -11.53 8.15
C ILE A 273 -13.15 -12.49 6.98
N PRO A 274 -14.41 -12.90 6.74
CA PRO A 274 -14.79 -13.77 5.63
C PRO A 274 -14.44 -13.20 4.25
N ASP A 275 -14.05 -14.08 3.32
CA ASP A 275 -13.73 -13.69 1.94
C ASP A 275 -14.91 -13.03 1.21
N SER A 276 -16.14 -13.43 1.54
CA SER A 276 -17.38 -12.81 1.02
C SER A 276 -17.48 -11.33 1.37
N LEU A 277 -16.99 -10.92 2.54
CA LEU A 277 -16.96 -9.51 2.93
C LEU A 277 -15.86 -8.73 2.22
N TYR A 278 -14.69 -9.34 2.02
CA TYR A 278 -13.65 -8.74 1.17
C TYR A 278 -14.13 -8.53 -0.27
N ALA A 279 -15.01 -9.38 -0.80
CA ALA A 279 -15.60 -9.21 -2.13
C ALA A 279 -16.53 -7.98 -2.24
N THR A 280 -16.96 -7.38 -1.12
CA THR A 280 -17.84 -6.19 -1.09
C THR A 280 -17.09 -4.87 -1.19
N VAL A 281 -15.75 -4.92 -1.15
CA VAL A 281 -14.85 -3.76 -1.22
C VAL A 281 -13.81 -3.96 -2.30
N GLY A 282 -13.11 -2.88 -2.65
CA GLY A 282 -12.01 -2.98 -3.60
C GLY A 282 -10.79 -3.71 -3.02
N PRO A 283 -9.85 -4.13 -3.87
CA PRO A 283 -8.69 -4.92 -3.46
C PRO A 283 -7.70 -4.16 -2.55
N GLN A 284 -7.85 -2.84 -2.37
CA GLN A 284 -7.07 -2.07 -1.40
C GLN A 284 -7.21 -2.59 0.04
N ALA A 285 -8.37 -3.15 0.41
CA ALA A 285 -8.55 -3.72 1.75
C ALA A 285 -7.67 -4.96 1.99
N ARG A 286 -7.39 -5.74 0.94
CA ARG A 286 -6.39 -6.83 1.02
C ARG A 286 -4.98 -6.28 1.15
N ALA A 287 -4.66 -5.16 0.51
CA ALA A 287 -3.37 -4.51 0.71
C ALA A 287 -3.18 -3.99 2.14
N TRP A 288 -4.23 -3.47 2.76
CA TRP A 288 -4.22 -3.12 4.19
C TRP A 288 -3.96 -4.35 5.07
N ALA A 289 -4.67 -5.46 4.83
CA ALA A 289 -4.48 -6.72 5.57
C ALA A 289 -3.05 -7.26 5.46
N ALA A 290 -2.41 -7.13 4.30
CA ALA A 290 -1.02 -7.55 4.09
C ALA A 290 -0.04 -6.82 5.02
N ARG A 291 -0.32 -5.56 5.37
CA ARG A 291 0.54 -4.73 6.25
C ARG A 291 0.21 -4.86 7.72
N ALA A 292 -0.92 -5.44 8.09
CA ALA A 292 -1.37 -5.55 9.47
C ALA A 292 -0.48 -6.52 10.29
N PRO A 293 0.34 -6.04 11.25
CA PRO A 293 1.28 -6.90 11.98
C PRO A 293 0.60 -7.89 12.92
N LEU A 294 -0.64 -7.61 13.33
CA LEU A 294 -1.43 -8.44 14.24
C LEU A 294 -1.97 -9.72 13.59
N LEU A 295 -1.91 -9.82 12.25
CA LEU A 295 -2.24 -11.03 11.52
C LEU A 295 -1.00 -11.93 11.39
N ALA A 296 -1.17 -13.23 11.63
CA ALA A 296 -0.11 -14.22 11.48
C ALA A 296 0.48 -14.20 10.06
N ALA A 297 1.80 -14.38 9.92
CA ALA A 297 2.49 -14.27 8.63
C ALA A 297 1.89 -15.15 7.51
N PRO A 298 1.53 -16.44 7.75
CA PRO A 298 0.91 -17.28 6.71
C PRO A 298 -0.40 -16.70 6.16
N THR A 299 -1.24 -16.13 7.03
CA THR A 299 -2.52 -15.53 6.63
C THR A 299 -2.36 -14.27 5.78
N ARG A 300 -1.19 -13.63 5.83
CA ARG A 300 -0.88 -12.42 5.07
C ARG A 300 -0.35 -12.70 3.67
N ILE A 301 0.00 -13.93 3.30
CA ILE A 301 0.59 -14.27 1.99
C ILE A 301 -0.34 -13.89 0.83
N ALA A 302 -1.58 -14.37 0.82
CA ALA A 302 -2.53 -14.06 -0.25
C ALA A 302 -2.84 -12.54 -0.34
N PRO A 303 -3.12 -11.84 0.78
CA PRO A 303 -3.19 -10.39 0.80
C PRO A 303 -1.92 -9.68 0.27
N ALA A 304 -0.73 -10.15 0.63
CA ALA A 304 0.55 -9.55 0.23
C ALA A 304 0.82 -9.70 -1.27
N ARG A 305 0.39 -10.81 -1.88
CA ARG A 305 0.44 -10.99 -3.34
C ARG A 305 -0.46 -9.98 -4.06
N VAL A 306 -1.66 -9.73 -3.55
CA VAL A 306 -2.52 -8.63 -4.04
C VAL A 306 -1.82 -7.28 -3.86
N ALA A 307 -1.29 -7.00 -2.67
CA ALA A 307 -0.58 -5.76 -2.36
C ALA A 307 0.64 -5.51 -3.27
N ALA A 308 1.38 -6.57 -3.60
CA ALA A 308 2.53 -6.50 -4.50
C ALA A 308 2.12 -6.09 -5.91
N ALA A 309 1.06 -6.72 -6.45
CA ALA A 309 0.50 -6.38 -7.76
C ALA A 309 -0.10 -4.96 -7.81
N LEU A 310 -0.57 -4.43 -6.68
CA LEU A 310 -1.07 -3.05 -6.57
C LEU A 310 0.04 -1.99 -6.45
N GLY A 311 1.28 -2.40 -6.13
CA GLY A 311 2.42 -1.49 -5.93
C GLY A 311 2.67 -1.06 -4.48
N VAL A 312 1.95 -1.67 -3.54
CA VAL A 312 2.09 -1.44 -2.09
C VAL A 312 3.26 -2.25 -1.52
N PHE A 313 3.41 -3.51 -1.93
CA PHE A 313 4.56 -4.35 -1.54
C PHE A 313 5.69 -4.27 -2.57
N SER A 314 6.92 -4.16 -2.06
CA SER A 314 8.13 -4.38 -2.84
C SER A 314 8.42 -5.87 -3.01
N ASN A 315 9.26 -6.23 -3.98
CA ASN A 315 9.78 -7.59 -4.10
C ASN A 315 10.48 -8.02 -2.79
N ALA A 316 11.29 -7.14 -2.19
CA ALA A 316 11.99 -7.43 -0.93
C ALA A 316 11.01 -7.73 0.21
N ALA A 317 10.01 -6.87 0.44
CA ALA A 317 9.01 -7.08 1.49
C ALA A 317 8.19 -8.37 1.29
N LEU A 318 7.94 -8.76 0.04
CA LEU A 318 7.25 -10.01 -0.26
C LEU A 318 8.16 -11.22 0.04
N VAL A 319 9.43 -11.18 -0.37
CA VAL A 319 10.41 -12.22 -0.04
C VAL A 319 10.60 -12.34 1.46
N ASP A 320 10.71 -11.23 2.19
CA ASP A 320 10.85 -11.21 3.65
C ASP A 320 9.66 -11.89 4.33
N LEU A 321 8.43 -11.61 3.88
CA LEU A 321 7.23 -12.26 4.42
C LEU A 321 7.24 -13.78 4.19
N TYR A 322 7.65 -14.22 2.99
CA TYR A 322 7.83 -15.65 2.72
C TYR A 322 8.96 -16.26 3.56
N GLY A 323 10.01 -15.49 3.85
CA GLY A 323 11.08 -15.87 4.78
C GLY A 323 10.56 -16.10 6.20
N THR A 324 9.75 -15.19 6.73
CA THR A 324 9.09 -15.37 8.04
C THR A 324 8.18 -16.60 8.06
N VAL A 325 7.44 -16.86 6.98
CA VAL A 325 6.64 -18.10 6.88
C VAL A 325 7.55 -19.32 6.85
N ALA A 326 8.67 -19.26 6.14
CA ALA A 326 9.64 -20.35 6.08
C ALA A 326 10.19 -20.73 7.45
N GLU A 327 10.49 -19.74 8.29
CA GLU A 327 10.99 -19.92 9.67
C GLU A 327 9.95 -20.54 10.61
N GLN A 328 8.66 -20.41 10.28
CA GLN A 328 7.54 -20.94 11.07
C GLN A 328 7.02 -22.29 10.53
N THR A 329 7.52 -22.73 9.37
CA THR A 329 7.09 -23.97 8.72
C THR A 329 7.92 -25.15 9.23
N ASP A 330 7.28 -26.29 9.46
CA ASP A 330 7.97 -27.51 9.88
C ASP A 330 9.03 -27.96 8.84
N GLU A 331 10.16 -28.48 9.31
CA GLU A 331 11.27 -28.91 8.47
C GLU A 331 10.89 -30.04 7.50
N ALA A 332 9.92 -30.89 7.85
CA ALA A 332 9.42 -31.93 6.95
C ALA A 332 8.52 -31.38 5.84
N GLU A 333 7.92 -30.20 6.04
CA GLU A 333 6.95 -29.60 5.12
C GLU A 333 7.56 -28.48 4.26
N ILE A 334 8.62 -27.83 4.74
CA ILE A 334 9.19 -26.63 4.13
C ILE A 334 9.56 -26.83 2.66
N ALA A 335 10.15 -27.98 2.30
CA ALA A 335 10.60 -28.27 0.94
C ALA A 335 9.45 -28.25 -0.08
N ALA A 336 8.25 -28.71 0.30
CA ALA A 336 7.09 -28.74 -0.58
C ALA A 336 6.32 -27.41 -0.65
N SER A 337 6.50 -26.56 0.36
CA SER A 337 5.84 -25.24 0.47
C SER A 337 6.35 -24.23 -0.55
N ASP A 338 5.56 -23.19 -0.84
CA ASP A 338 6.00 -22.07 -1.67
C ASP A 338 7.21 -21.33 -1.08
N ALA A 339 7.36 -21.30 0.24
CA ALA A 339 8.48 -20.66 0.91
C ALA A 339 9.79 -21.44 0.70
N GLY A 340 9.74 -22.77 0.74
CA GLY A 340 10.88 -23.62 0.39
C GLY A 340 11.22 -23.57 -1.11
N ARG A 341 10.20 -23.56 -1.98
CA ARG A 341 10.40 -23.34 -3.42
C ARG A 341 11.06 -21.98 -3.70
N LEU A 342 10.65 -20.93 -2.99
CA LEU A 342 11.31 -19.63 -3.09
C LEU A 342 12.77 -19.71 -2.66
N ARG A 343 13.09 -20.40 -1.56
CA ARG A 343 14.49 -20.64 -1.15
C ARG A 343 15.26 -21.34 -2.27
N ALA A 344 14.73 -22.43 -2.83
CA ALA A 344 15.35 -23.18 -3.93
C ALA A 344 15.58 -22.31 -5.18
N ALA A 345 14.66 -21.40 -5.51
CA ALA A 345 14.82 -20.45 -6.61
C ALA A 345 16.04 -19.52 -6.41
N TYR A 346 16.41 -19.20 -5.17
CA TYR A 346 17.54 -18.32 -4.85
C TYR A 346 18.87 -19.06 -4.72
N VAL A 347 18.87 -20.25 -4.10
CA VAL A 347 20.10 -20.95 -3.66
C VAL A 347 20.19 -22.42 -4.12
N GLY A 348 19.33 -22.86 -5.05
CA GLY A 348 19.43 -24.19 -5.66
C GLY A 348 20.83 -24.45 -6.21
N GLU A 349 21.24 -25.73 -6.20
CA GLU A 349 22.61 -26.18 -6.49
C GLU A 349 23.10 -25.68 -7.85
N ASP A 350 22.25 -25.79 -8.87
CA ASP A 350 22.53 -25.36 -10.23
C ASP A 350 21.41 -24.50 -10.84
N ALA A 351 21.60 -24.08 -12.09
CA ALA A 351 20.64 -23.25 -12.81
C ALA A 351 19.31 -23.99 -13.09
N ALA A 352 19.36 -25.31 -13.31
CA ALA A 352 18.18 -26.12 -13.61
C ALA A 352 17.27 -26.23 -12.37
N ALA A 353 17.84 -26.53 -11.20
CA ALA A 353 17.12 -26.58 -9.93
C ALA A 353 16.46 -25.22 -9.58
N ARG A 354 17.18 -24.12 -9.80
CA ARG A 354 16.63 -22.77 -9.60
C ARG A 354 15.48 -22.49 -10.56
N MET A 355 15.63 -22.87 -11.83
CA MET A 355 14.60 -22.66 -12.85
C MET A 355 13.35 -23.52 -12.59
N GLU A 356 13.51 -24.77 -12.17
CA GLU A 356 12.40 -25.64 -11.77
C GLU A 356 11.60 -25.01 -10.62
N ALA A 357 12.29 -24.52 -9.59
CA ALA A 357 11.64 -23.86 -8.47
C ALA A 357 10.88 -22.57 -8.87
N ILE A 358 11.46 -21.76 -9.76
CA ILE A 358 10.80 -20.58 -10.34
C ILE A 358 9.55 -20.99 -11.12
N ARG A 359 9.65 -22.01 -11.99
CA ARG A 359 8.51 -22.52 -12.78
C ARG A 359 7.41 -23.05 -11.88
N ALA A 360 7.74 -23.74 -10.80
CA ALA A 360 6.75 -24.23 -9.84
C ALA A 360 5.96 -23.10 -9.18
N LEU A 361 6.64 -22.02 -8.75
CA LEU A 361 5.98 -20.83 -8.19
C LEU A 361 5.07 -20.11 -9.21
N TRP A 362 5.48 -20.09 -10.48
CA TRP A 362 4.64 -19.55 -11.55
C TRP A 362 3.44 -20.45 -11.86
N GLY A 363 3.64 -21.77 -11.88
CA GLY A 363 2.61 -22.77 -12.16
C GLY A 363 1.51 -22.82 -11.09
N GLY A 364 1.86 -22.54 -9.82
CA GLY A 364 0.89 -22.44 -8.73
C GLY A 364 0.02 -21.17 -8.75
N ALA A 365 0.34 -20.17 -9.57
CA ALA A 365 -0.32 -18.88 -9.55
C ALA A 365 -1.64 -18.86 -10.36
N THR A 366 -2.70 -18.31 -9.76
CA THR A 366 -4.07 -18.37 -10.32
C THR A 366 -4.60 -17.02 -10.81
N GLY A 367 -4.95 -16.95 -12.09
CA GLY A 367 -5.44 -15.73 -12.73
C GLY A 367 -4.36 -14.64 -12.95
N PRO A 368 -4.68 -13.55 -13.68
CA PRO A 368 -3.68 -12.60 -14.16
C PRO A 368 -2.93 -11.84 -13.06
N ARG A 369 -3.64 -11.43 -11.99
CA ARG A 369 -3.02 -10.67 -10.89
C ARG A 369 -2.03 -11.51 -10.10
N ASP A 370 -2.41 -12.75 -9.81
CA ASP A 370 -1.57 -13.64 -9.00
C ASP A 370 -0.33 -14.11 -9.78
N ARG A 371 -0.47 -14.37 -11.09
CA ARG A 371 0.67 -14.62 -11.97
C ARG A 371 1.67 -13.46 -11.97
N TYR A 372 1.17 -12.22 -11.99
CA TYR A 372 2.05 -11.06 -11.87
C TYR A 372 2.69 -10.94 -10.48
N ALA A 373 1.97 -11.29 -9.40
CA ALA A 373 2.56 -11.36 -8.06
C ALA A 373 3.67 -12.42 -7.95
N ALA A 374 3.50 -13.58 -8.61
CA ALA A 374 4.55 -14.61 -8.69
C ALA A 374 5.78 -14.12 -9.46
N ALA A 375 5.59 -13.37 -10.56
CA ALA A 375 6.67 -12.71 -11.29
C ALA A 375 7.41 -11.69 -10.39
N ILE A 376 6.68 -10.89 -9.61
CA ILE A 376 7.27 -9.95 -8.64
C ILE A 376 8.04 -10.69 -7.55
N LEU A 377 7.49 -11.77 -6.99
CA LEU A 377 8.13 -12.57 -5.95
C LEU A 377 9.48 -13.14 -6.41
N THR A 378 9.50 -13.66 -7.62
CA THR A 378 10.66 -14.36 -8.21
C THR A 378 11.64 -13.43 -8.92
N ALA A 379 11.37 -12.13 -9.03
CA ALA A 379 12.15 -11.19 -9.83
C ALA A 379 13.68 -11.22 -9.58
N ARG A 380 14.11 -11.21 -8.31
CA ARG A 380 15.54 -11.28 -7.96
C ARG A 380 16.13 -12.69 -8.08
N ALA A 381 15.30 -13.74 -7.99
CA ALA A 381 15.73 -15.11 -8.31
C ALA A 381 15.96 -15.27 -9.81
N ALA A 382 15.04 -14.77 -10.63
CA ALA A 382 15.16 -14.75 -12.09
C ALA A 382 16.44 -14.03 -12.55
N ALA A 383 16.82 -12.93 -11.88
CA ALA A 383 18.07 -12.22 -12.14
C ALA A 383 19.35 -13.02 -11.85
N ARG A 384 19.27 -14.17 -11.17
CA ARG A 384 20.38 -15.09 -10.92
C ARG A 384 20.51 -16.18 -11.97
N ILE A 385 19.54 -16.31 -12.88
CA ILE A 385 19.62 -17.23 -14.01
C ILE A 385 20.46 -16.56 -15.10
N ALA A 386 21.59 -17.18 -15.43
CA ALA A 386 22.43 -16.72 -16.54
C ALA A 386 21.67 -16.89 -17.87
N PRO A 387 21.71 -15.90 -18.77
CA PRO A 387 21.12 -16.05 -20.10
C PRO A 387 21.75 -17.23 -20.85
N ASP A 388 20.92 -18.19 -21.23
CA ASP A 388 21.31 -19.35 -22.04
C ASP A 388 20.17 -19.72 -23.01
N LYS A 389 20.52 -20.30 -24.16
CA LYS A 389 19.56 -20.80 -25.15
C LYS A 389 18.69 -21.94 -24.61
N GLU A 390 19.17 -22.69 -23.61
CA GLU A 390 18.40 -23.71 -22.90
C GLU A 390 17.12 -23.12 -22.28
N TRP A 391 17.19 -21.88 -21.81
CA TRP A 391 16.08 -21.16 -21.19
C TRP A 391 15.30 -20.27 -22.17
N ALA A 392 15.48 -20.43 -23.48
CA ALA A 392 14.85 -19.57 -24.49
C ALA A 392 13.32 -19.51 -24.32
N ASN A 393 12.68 -20.64 -24.03
CA ASN A 393 11.22 -20.69 -23.84
C ASN A 393 10.74 -19.94 -22.58
N ASP A 394 11.60 -19.77 -21.57
CA ASP A 394 11.30 -19.05 -20.34
C ASP A 394 11.75 -17.59 -20.38
N ALA A 395 12.51 -17.18 -21.41
CA ALA A 395 13.15 -15.88 -21.49
C ALA A 395 12.16 -14.72 -21.29
N ALA A 396 10.99 -14.76 -21.93
CA ALA A 396 9.96 -13.73 -21.76
C ALA A 396 9.46 -13.63 -20.31
N ALA A 397 9.27 -14.76 -19.62
CA ALA A 397 8.82 -14.79 -18.24
C ALA A 397 9.91 -14.32 -17.27
N LEU A 398 11.16 -14.72 -17.50
CA LEU A 398 12.33 -14.27 -16.72
C LEU A 398 12.54 -12.75 -16.88
N ILE A 399 12.50 -12.24 -18.12
CA ILE A 399 12.59 -10.81 -18.43
C ILE A 399 11.44 -10.05 -17.76
N GLY A 400 10.20 -10.52 -17.91
CA GLY A 400 9.03 -9.90 -17.28
C GLY A 400 9.12 -9.86 -15.75
N ALA A 401 9.59 -10.95 -15.13
CA ALA A 401 9.83 -11.01 -13.69
C ALA A 401 10.88 -9.98 -13.26
N MET A 402 12.03 -9.91 -13.91
CA MET A 402 13.07 -8.91 -13.63
C MET A 402 12.56 -7.47 -13.75
N LEU A 403 11.87 -7.15 -14.86
CA LEU A 403 11.31 -5.81 -15.10
C LEU A 403 10.20 -5.46 -14.09
N SER A 404 9.46 -6.43 -13.56
CA SER A 404 8.47 -6.18 -12.50
C SER A 404 9.08 -5.60 -11.22
N ALA A 405 10.39 -5.82 -10.98
CA ALA A 405 11.13 -5.28 -9.84
C ALA A 405 12.17 -4.20 -10.23
N GLY A 406 12.18 -3.73 -11.48
CA GLY A 406 13.10 -2.69 -11.95
C GLY A 406 14.53 -3.19 -12.21
N LEU A 407 14.71 -4.49 -12.46
CA LEU A 407 16.01 -5.10 -12.75
C LEU A 407 16.31 -5.06 -14.26
N ASP A 408 16.27 -3.86 -14.85
CA ASP A 408 16.39 -3.64 -16.29
C ASP A 408 17.79 -3.94 -16.86
N TYR A 409 18.85 -3.66 -16.09
CA TYR A 409 20.22 -4.05 -16.43
C TYR A 409 20.48 -5.57 -16.37
N GLN A 410 19.68 -6.32 -15.63
CA GLN A 410 19.75 -7.78 -15.61
C GLN A 410 18.92 -8.36 -16.76
N ALA A 411 17.75 -7.77 -17.02
CA ALA A 411 16.89 -8.13 -18.13
C ALA A 411 17.59 -7.95 -19.49
N GLU A 412 18.30 -6.83 -19.71
CA GLU A 412 18.96 -6.55 -21.00
C GLU A 412 20.00 -7.59 -21.42
N ARG A 413 20.59 -8.32 -20.46
CA ARG A 413 21.59 -9.38 -20.72
C ARG A 413 21.02 -10.54 -21.51
N TRP A 414 19.69 -10.68 -21.56
CA TRP A 414 19.01 -11.70 -22.36
C TRP A 414 18.93 -11.35 -23.84
N ALA A 415 19.31 -10.14 -24.26
CA ALA A 415 19.24 -9.72 -25.66
C ALA A 415 19.91 -10.69 -26.66
N PRO A 416 21.10 -11.28 -26.39
CA PRO A 416 21.71 -12.26 -27.30
C PRO A 416 20.84 -13.52 -27.49
N VAL A 417 20.21 -14.02 -26.42
CA VAL A 417 19.30 -15.18 -26.50
C VAL A 417 18.06 -14.79 -27.32
N VAL A 418 17.46 -13.63 -27.01
CA VAL A 418 16.25 -13.15 -27.69
C VAL A 418 16.45 -12.93 -29.19
N LYS A 419 17.64 -12.48 -29.62
CA LYS A 419 17.97 -12.32 -31.05
C LYS A 419 17.97 -13.64 -31.82
N GLY A 420 18.26 -14.76 -31.16
CA GLY A 420 18.22 -16.10 -31.75
C GLY A 420 16.83 -16.76 -31.71
N MET A 421 15.84 -16.13 -31.06
CA MET A 421 14.51 -16.70 -30.90
C MET A 421 13.60 -16.37 -32.09
N GLY A 422 12.74 -17.34 -32.44
CA GLY A 422 11.64 -17.17 -33.39
C GLY A 422 10.27 -17.36 -32.73
N GLY A 423 9.21 -17.13 -33.51
CA GLY A 423 7.83 -17.37 -33.08
C GLY A 423 7.31 -16.43 -31.99
N SER A 424 6.19 -16.80 -31.39
CA SER A 424 5.48 -15.98 -30.39
C SER A 424 6.28 -15.76 -29.11
N ALA A 425 7.05 -16.75 -28.65
CA ALA A 425 7.92 -16.61 -27.48
C ALA A 425 9.04 -15.58 -27.72
N GLY A 426 9.66 -15.60 -28.91
CA GLY A 426 10.64 -14.60 -29.33
C GLY A 426 10.04 -13.21 -29.43
N ASP A 427 8.83 -13.08 -29.98
CA ASP A 427 8.09 -11.82 -30.05
C ASP A 427 7.79 -11.23 -28.66
N ASP A 428 7.38 -12.06 -27.70
CA ASP A 428 7.06 -11.61 -26.34
C ASP A 428 8.31 -11.15 -25.57
N ALA A 429 9.41 -11.90 -25.67
CA ALA A 429 10.69 -11.52 -25.06
C ALA A 429 11.27 -10.26 -25.71
N TRP A 430 11.19 -10.16 -27.05
CA TRP A 430 11.61 -8.98 -27.80
C TRP A 430 10.83 -7.73 -27.38
N ALA A 431 9.49 -7.81 -27.29
CA ALA A 431 8.65 -6.67 -26.95
C ALA A 431 8.99 -6.12 -25.56
N LEU A 432 9.29 -6.99 -24.59
CA LEU A 432 9.73 -6.59 -23.25
C LEU A 432 11.08 -5.87 -23.28
N LEU A 433 12.07 -6.38 -24.03
CA LEU A 433 13.38 -5.71 -24.14
C LEU A 433 13.31 -4.40 -24.92
N ALA A 434 12.47 -4.32 -25.95
CA ALA A 434 12.32 -3.13 -26.79
C ALA A 434 11.85 -1.90 -25.98
N VAL A 435 11.00 -2.12 -24.97
CA VAL A 435 10.50 -1.03 -24.10
C VAL A 435 11.21 -0.94 -22.75
N GLY A 436 11.67 -2.07 -22.20
CA GLY A 436 12.14 -2.18 -20.82
C GLY A 436 13.64 -2.00 -20.63
N ALA A 437 14.47 -2.38 -21.62
CA ALA A 437 15.92 -2.24 -21.51
C ALA A 437 16.33 -0.76 -21.38
N PRO A 438 17.42 -0.43 -20.64
CA PRO A 438 17.87 0.95 -20.51
C PRO A 438 18.38 1.51 -21.84
N ALA A 439 19.14 0.71 -22.61
CA ALA A 439 19.62 1.06 -23.95
C ALA A 439 18.92 0.25 -25.06
N PRO A 440 18.96 0.69 -26.32
CA PRO A 440 18.50 -0.12 -27.45
C PRO A 440 19.39 -1.36 -27.63
N VAL A 441 18.90 -2.53 -27.20
CA VAL A 441 19.64 -3.81 -27.28
C VAL A 441 19.04 -4.80 -28.30
N VAL A 442 17.82 -4.51 -28.76
CA VAL A 442 17.09 -5.25 -29.80
C VAL A 442 16.66 -4.30 -30.92
N ASP A 443 16.42 -4.83 -32.12
CA ASP A 443 15.91 -4.05 -33.24
C ASP A 443 14.48 -3.57 -32.97
N ALA A 444 14.29 -2.27 -32.84
CA ALA A 444 12.97 -1.63 -32.72
C ALA A 444 12.58 -0.89 -34.00
N GLY A 445 13.26 -1.16 -35.11
CA GLY A 445 12.96 -0.61 -36.42
C GLY A 445 11.54 -0.93 -36.85
N ALA A 446 10.95 -0.04 -37.63
CA ALA A 446 9.53 -0.12 -37.95
C ALA A 446 9.12 -1.45 -38.61
N GLY A 447 9.94 -2.02 -39.51
CA GLY A 447 9.64 -3.33 -40.11
C GLY A 447 9.44 -4.43 -39.06
N ARG A 448 10.32 -4.49 -38.04
CA ARG A 448 10.22 -5.46 -36.94
C ARG A 448 8.96 -5.26 -36.09
N VAL A 449 8.56 -4.01 -35.87
CA VAL A 449 7.33 -3.66 -35.13
C VAL A 449 6.09 -3.98 -35.94
N GLU A 450 6.09 -3.68 -37.24
CA GLU A 450 5.00 -3.99 -38.16
C GLU A 450 4.76 -5.50 -38.25
N ASP A 451 5.82 -6.29 -38.30
CA ASP A 451 5.80 -7.74 -38.25
C ASP A 451 5.20 -8.26 -36.93
N TYR A 452 5.61 -7.68 -35.81
CA TYR A 452 5.01 -8.00 -34.51
C TYR A 452 3.51 -7.73 -34.53
N VAL A 453 3.08 -6.52 -34.92
CA VAL A 453 1.67 -6.14 -34.99
C VAL A 453 0.87 -7.10 -35.87
N GLY A 454 1.41 -7.47 -37.04
CA GLY A 454 0.75 -8.39 -37.98
C GLY A 454 0.56 -9.81 -37.42
N ARG A 455 1.44 -10.28 -36.54
CA ARG A 455 1.37 -11.64 -35.96
C ARG A 455 0.47 -11.78 -34.74
N ARG A 456 -0.01 -10.68 -34.13
CA ARG A 456 -0.76 -10.73 -32.85
C ARG A 456 -2.24 -11.11 -32.99
N GLY A 457 -2.80 -11.00 -34.19
CA GLY A 457 -4.23 -11.23 -34.43
C GLY A 457 -5.14 -10.34 -33.57
N ASP A 458 -6.44 -10.65 -33.54
CA ASP A 458 -7.43 -9.83 -32.84
C ASP A 458 -7.26 -9.85 -31.32
N VAL A 459 -6.96 -11.02 -30.75
CA VAL A 459 -6.77 -11.19 -29.30
C VAL A 459 -5.59 -10.37 -28.78
N GLY A 460 -4.50 -10.29 -29.56
CA GLY A 460 -3.30 -9.54 -29.19
C GLY A 460 -3.25 -8.11 -29.71
N ALA A 461 -4.28 -7.63 -30.41
CA ALA A 461 -4.29 -6.34 -31.08
C ALA A 461 -4.12 -5.17 -30.09
N HIS A 462 -4.77 -5.23 -28.93
CA HIS A 462 -4.64 -4.18 -27.92
C HIS A 462 -3.22 -4.09 -27.35
N ARG A 463 -2.62 -5.24 -27.00
CA ARG A 463 -1.21 -5.29 -26.58
C ARG A 463 -0.26 -4.78 -27.67
N ALA A 464 -0.53 -5.07 -28.94
CA ALA A 464 0.25 -4.54 -30.06
C ALA A 464 0.14 -3.01 -30.19
N ARG A 465 -1.06 -2.45 -30.02
CA ARG A 465 -1.29 -1.00 -29.99
C ARG A 465 -0.59 -0.32 -28.82
N LEU A 466 -0.62 -0.94 -27.63
CA LEU A 466 0.11 -0.46 -26.46
C LEU A 466 1.63 -0.50 -26.68
N LEU A 467 2.15 -1.52 -27.37
CA LEU A 467 3.57 -1.57 -27.74
C LEU A 467 3.95 -0.40 -28.66
N VAL A 468 3.17 -0.16 -29.71
CA VAL A 468 3.41 0.96 -30.64
C VAL A 468 3.38 2.31 -29.89
N ALA A 469 2.38 2.51 -29.02
CA ALA A 469 2.29 3.68 -28.17
C ALA A 469 3.48 3.83 -27.22
N ALA A 470 3.95 2.72 -26.64
CA ALA A 470 5.09 2.69 -25.75
C ALA A 470 6.40 3.04 -26.44
N LEU A 471 6.68 2.44 -27.61
CA LEU A 471 7.87 2.74 -28.40
C LEU A 471 7.90 4.22 -28.81
N ALA A 472 6.75 4.78 -29.19
CA ALA A 472 6.62 6.19 -29.52
C ALA A 472 6.84 7.10 -28.29
N GLY A 473 6.15 6.83 -27.17
CA GLY A 473 6.22 7.64 -25.96
C GLY A 473 7.61 7.61 -25.31
N LEU A 474 8.29 6.46 -25.35
CA LEU A 474 9.67 6.29 -24.91
C LEU A 474 10.70 6.79 -25.93
N GLY A 475 10.28 7.18 -27.14
CA GLY A 475 11.14 7.61 -28.25
C GLY A 475 12.16 6.56 -28.67
N ARG A 476 11.74 5.29 -28.66
CA ARG A 476 12.50 4.18 -29.22
C ARG A 476 12.44 4.15 -30.74
N VAL A 477 11.47 4.85 -31.32
CA VAL A 477 11.29 5.04 -32.77
C VAL A 477 11.23 6.52 -33.11
N SER A 478 11.55 6.86 -34.36
CA SER A 478 11.42 8.24 -34.84
C SER A 478 9.97 8.70 -34.83
N ALA A 479 9.72 10.02 -34.81
CA ALA A 479 8.35 10.56 -34.87
C ALA A 479 7.62 10.16 -36.17
N ALA A 480 8.34 10.07 -37.29
CA ALA A 480 7.78 9.61 -38.56
C ALA A 480 7.39 8.13 -38.53
N ASP A 481 8.24 7.27 -37.93
CA ASP A 481 7.92 5.85 -37.75
C ASP A 481 6.78 5.65 -36.76
N ALA A 482 6.74 6.40 -35.66
CA ALA A 482 5.64 6.36 -34.71
C ALA A 482 4.30 6.68 -35.38
N ALA A 483 4.23 7.72 -36.22
CA ALA A 483 3.02 8.07 -36.95
C ALA A 483 2.59 6.95 -37.93
N ARG A 484 3.54 6.39 -38.69
CA ARG A 484 3.28 5.28 -39.61
C ARG A 484 2.78 4.03 -38.88
N LEU A 485 3.48 3.62 -37.82
CA LEU A 485 3.13 2.47 -36.98
C LEU A 485 1.77 2.66 -36.31
N GLY A 486 1.50 3.86 -35.80
CA GLY A 486 0.20 4.23 -35.21
C GLY A 486 -0.93 4.07 -36.21
N GLN A 487 -0.79 4.61 -37.43
CA GLN A 487 -1.79 4.45 -38.49
C GLN A 487 -2.03 2.98 -38.82
N LYS A 488 -0.97 2.17 -38.99
CA LYS A 488 -1.08 0.74 -39.27
C LYS A 488 -1.77 -0.04 -38.15
N ALA A 489 -1.50 0.32 -36.90
CA ALA A 489 -2.12 -0.29 -35.72
C ALA A 489 -3.54 0.24 -35.42
N GLY A 490 -4.01 1.26 -36.15
CA GLY A 490 -5.31 1.90 -35.94
C GLY A 490 -5.35 2.81 -34.70
N VAL A 491 -4.23 3.45 -34.35
CA VAL A 491 -4.09 4.34 -33.19
C VAL A 491 -3.62 5.72 -33.65
N ASN A 492 -4.39 6.75 -33.33
CA ASN A 492 -3.95 8.13 -33.48
C ASN A 492 -3.10 8.55 -32.27
N LEU A 493 -1.78 8.39 -32.36
CA LEU A 493 -0.84 8.81 -31.30
C LEU A 493 -0.72 10.33 -31.14
N ALA A 494 -1.18 11.11 -32.13
CA ALA A 494 -1.19 12.57 -32.08
C ALA A 494 -2.54 13.13 -31.58
N HIS A 495 -3.36 12.29 -30.95
CA HIS A 495 -4.66 12.68 -30.40
C HIS A 495 -4.50 13.82 -29.38
N GLN A 496 -5.34 14.85 -29.48
CA GLN A 496 -5.29 16.04 -28.64
C GLN A 496 -6.67 16.42 -28.11
N ASP A 497 -6.77 16.55 -26.80
CA ASP A 497 -7.95 16.90 -26.01
C ASP A 497 -7.52 17.62 -24.72
N ALA A 498 -8.47 17.86 -23.80
CA ALA A 498 -8.18 18.56 -22.57
C ALA A 498 -7.17 17.81 -21.67
N TRP A 499 -7.19 16.47 -21.66
CA TRP A 499 -6.31 15.67 -20.79
C TRP A 499 -4.89 15.59 -21.36
N THR A 500 -4.74 15.29 -22.65
CA THR A 500 -3.44 15.24 -23.35
C THR A 500 -2.74 16.61 -23.30
N ARG A 501 -3.46 17.71 -23.54
CA ARG A 501 -2.91 19.06 -23.36
C ARG A 501 -2.47 19.33 -21.92
N ALA A 502 -3.23 18.87 -20.94
CA ALA A 502 -2.89 19.08 -19.53
C ALA A 502 -1.59 18.34 -19.13
N ILE A 503 -1.44 17.08 -19.54
CA ILE A 503 -0.23 16.29 -19.21
C ILE A 503 0.99 16.79 -19.98
N ASP A 504 0.84 17.15 -21.25
CA ASP A 504 1.92 17.71 -22.06
C ASP A 504 2.39 19.06 -21.49
N THR A 505 1.44 19.91 -21.06
CA THR A 505 1.75 21.21 -20.42
C THR A 505 2.44 21.02 -19.07
N ALA A 506 1.97 20.09 -18.24
CA ALA A 506 2.60 19.78 -16.96
C ALA A 506 4.04 19.30 -17.15
N ALA A 507 4.26 18.42 -18.13
CA ALA A 507 5.59 17.92 -18.48
C ALA A 507 6.50 19.03 -19.04
N ALA A 508 5.96 19.92 -19.88
CA ALA A 508 6.70 21.07 -20.39
C ALA A 508 7.16 22.04 -19.29
N ARG A 509 6.40 22.11 -18.19
CA ARG A 509 6.73 22.92 -17.00
C ARG A 509 7.57 22.18 -15.96
N GLY A 510 7.99 20.94 -16.22
CA GLY A 510 8.77 20.14 -15.26
C GLY A 510 7.99 19.69 -14.01
N GLN A 511 6.66 19.72 -14.03
CA GLN A 511 5.82 19.43 -12.87
C GLN A 511 5.64 17.91 -12.68
N ALA A 512 6.69 17.22 -12.22
CA ALA A 512 6.71 15.76 -12.09
C ALA A 512 5.55 15.19 -11.24
N GLY A 513 5.16 15.87 -10.17
CA GLY A 513 4.03 15.48 -9.31
C GLY A 513 2.68 15.63 -10.00
N THR A 514 2.51 16.71 -10.78
CA THR A 514 1.31 16.91 -11.61
C THR A 514 1.23 15.87 -12.72
N VAL A 515 2.35 15.54 -13.37
CA VAL A 515 2.43 14.47 -14.37
C VAL A 515 2.02 13.13 -13.76
N ALA A 516 2.57 12.76 -12.60
CA ALA A 516 2.20 11.51 -11.91
C ALA A 516 0.70 11.42 -11.62
N LEU A 517 0.07 12.52 -11.18
CA LEU A 517 -1.36 12.57 -10.92
C LEU A 517 -2.20 12.48 -12.20
N LEU A 518 -1.74 13.08 -13.30
CA LEU A 518 -2.42 13.03 -14.60
C LEU A 518 -2.29 11.66 -15.28
N VAL A 519 -1.14 11.00 -15.15
CA VAL A 519 -0.95 9.60 -15.54
C VAL A 519 -1.96 8.73 -14.80
N ALA A 520 -2.05 8.88 -13.48
CA ALA A 520 -3.03 8.16 -12.68
C ALA A 520 -4.48 8.43 -13.10
N ALA A 521 -4.81 9.69 -13.37
CA ALA A 521 -6.13 10.08 -13.84
C ALA A 521 -6.46 9.51 -15.24
N GLY A 522 -5.47 9.37 -16.12
CA GLY A 522 -5.66 8.79 -17.46
C GLY A 522 -5.71 7.25 -17.46
N MET A 523 -5.30 6.60 -16.38
CA MET A 523 -5.28 5.13 -16.22
C MET A 523 -6.41 4.60 -15.32
N GLN A 524 -7.52 5.32 -15.19
CA GLN A 524 -8.65 4.93 -14.33
C GLN A 524 -9.49 3.79 -14.94
N THR A 525 -8.86 2.65 -15.17
CA THR A 525 -9.48 1.44 -15.74
C THR A 525 -9.24 0.26 -14.80
N ARG A 526 -10.05 -0.80 -14.93
CA ARG A 526 -9.94 -1.98 -14.04
C ARG A 526 -8.68 -2.81 -14.33
N ASP A 527 -8.29 -2.86 -15.59
CA ASP A 527 -7.17 -3.63 -16.12
C ASP A 527 -6.53 -2.90 -17.32
N TRP A 528 -5.49 -3.52 -17.89
CA TRP A 528 -4.76 -2.99 -19.04
C TRP A 528 -5.57 -2.96 -20.34
N ALA A 529 -6.61 -3.79 -20.47
CA ALA A 529 -7.46 -3.80 -21.66
C ALA A 529 -8.24 -2.49 -21.81
N GLY A 530 -8.52 -1.79 -20.71
CA GLY A 530 -9.15 -0.48 -20.73
C GLY A 530 -8.21 0.70 -21.07
N VAL A 531 -6.89 0.55 -20.93
CA VAL A 531 -5.94 1.67 -21.05
C VAL A 531 -5.85 2.14 -22.52
N PRO A 532 -6.23 3.39 -22.86
CA PRO A 532 -6.20 3.85 -24.24
C PRO A 532 -4.76 4.02 -24.76
N PRO A 533 -4.36 3.36 -25.87
CA PRO A 533 -2.98 3.44 -26.38
C PRO A 533 -2.53 4.86 -26.71
N GLN A 534 -3.42 5.71 -27.25
CA GLN A 534 -3.12 7.10 -27.54
C GLN A 534 -2.74 7.88 -26.27
N TYR A 535 -3.45 7.68 -25.15
CA TYR A 535 -3.11 8.33 -23.89
C TYR A 535 -1.84 7.75 -23.30
N PHE A 536 -1.64 6.44 -23.44
CA PHE A 536 -0.45 5.76 -22.93
C PHE A 536 0.85 6.33 -23.52
N SER A 537 0.85 6.68 -24.81
CA SER A 537 2.00 7.35 -25.44
C SER A 537 2.34 8.69 -24.78
N HIS A 538 1.31 9.53 -24.52
CA HIS A 538 1.47 10.80 -23.80
C HIS A 538 1.95 10.62 -22.35
N MET A 539 1.45 9.60 -21.64
CA MET A 539 1.89 9.29 -20.28
C MET A 539 3.40 9.02 -20.23
N LEU A 540 3.89 8.15 -21.11
CA LEU A 540 5.28 7.73 -21.14
C LEU A 540 6.20 8.88 -21.61
N ALA A 541 5.77 9.63 -22.61
CA ALA A 541 6.50 10.81 -23.08
C ALA A 541 6.62 11.88 -21.98
N ALA A 542 5.53 12.13 -21.25
CA ALA A 542 5.50 13.09 -20.14
C ALA A 542 6.40 12.66 -18.98
N LEU A 543 6.34 11.39 -18.56
CA LEU A 543 7.20 10.83 -17.50
C LEU A 543 8.68 10.94 -17.87
N ARG A 544 9.06 10.56 -19.08
CA ARG A 544 10.44 10.73 -19.57
C ARG A 544 10.87 12.19 -19.53
N ARG A 545 10.03 13.11 -19.99
CA ARG A 545 10.35 14.55 -20.03
C ARG A 545 10.60 15.16 -18.66
N VAL A 546 9.98 14.64 -17.61
CA VAL A 546 10.20 15.08 -16.22
C VAL A 546 11.26 14.26 -15.47
N GLY A 547 12.06 13.46 -16.17
CA GLY A 547 13.18 12.69 -15.60
C GLY A 547 12.79 11.35 -14.98
N LEU A 548 11.57 10.85 -15.22
CA LEU A 548 11.07 9.56 -14.73
C LEU A 548 11.08 8.49 -15.84
N GLU A 549 12.15 8.46 -16.64
CA GLU A 549 12.25 7.54 -17.79
C GLU A 549 12.30 6.08 -17.33
N GLY A 550 13.00 5.77 -16.23
CA GLY A 550 13.05 4.41 -15.69
C GLY A 550 11.66 3.88 -15.37
N GLU A 551 10.84 4.67 -14.69
CA GLU A 551 9.46 4.30 -14.37
C GLU A 551 8.56 4.24 -15.60
N ALA A 552 8.79 5.10 -16.60
CA ALA A 552 8.10 5.01 -17.89
C ALA A 552 8.40 3.66 -18.58
N ARG A 553 9.67 3.25 -18.66
CA ARG A 553 10.06 1.95 -19.23
C ARG A 553 9.43 0.79 -18.46
N MET A 554 9.42 0.85 -17.14
CA MET A 554 8.84 -0.21 -16.32
C MET A 554 7.31 -0.31 -16.48
N MET A 555 6.63 0.83 -16.63
CA MET A 555 5.20 0.87 -16.94
C MET A 555 4.90 0.28 -18.33
N ALA A 556 5.74 0.55 -19.33
CA ALA A 556 5.64 -0.06 -20.66
C ALA A 556 5.90 -1.57 -20.64
N ALA A 557 6.91 -2.02 -19.90
CA ALA A 557 7.20 -3.44 -19.71
C ALA A 557 6.03 -4.16 -19.00
N GLU A 558 5.44 -3.53 -17.99
CA GLU A 558 4.25 -4.05 -17.32
C GLU A 558 3.06 -4.21 -18.27
N ALA A 559 2.84 -3.25 -19.17
CA ALA A 559 1.84 -3.37 -20.23
C ALA A 559 2.10 -4.61 -21.09
N MET A 560 3.36 -4.86 -21.47
CA MET A 560 3.74 -6.05 -22.25
C MET A 560 3.58 -7.35 -21.45
N THR A 561 3.67 -7.32 -20.12
CA THR A 561 3.45 -8.51 -19.30
C THR A 561 1.96 -8.79 -19.06
N ARG A 562 1.09 -7.77 -19.06
CA ARG A 562 -0.27 -7.87 -18.49
C ARG A 562 -1.43 -7.52 -19.43
N ALA A 563 -1.18 -6.95 -20.61
CA ALA A 563 -2.20 -6.52 -21.55
C ALA A 563 -2.64 -7.57 -22.57
#